data_AF-A0A315WXD0-F1
#
_entry.id   AF-A0A315WXD0-F1
#
_cell.length_a   1.000
_cell.length_b   1.000
_cell.length_c   1.000
_cell.angle_alpha   90.00
_cell.angle_beta   90.00
_cell.angle_gamma   90.00
#
_symmetry.space_group_name_H-M   'P 1'
#
loop_
_entity.id
_entity.type
_entity.pdbx_description
1 polymer ?
#
loop_
_entity_poly.entity_id
_entity_poly.type
_entity_poly.pdbx_seq_one_letter_code
_entity_poly.pdbx_strand_id
1 'polypeptide(L)'
;MLLRNMKISLRASLGFALITLMAVLLGCFSLLEMQRMNHQSRVVDDNWLPSILSLNDVALTVSRVRTITLRLLTLSNEHDMQSNLQRLSELKQALQQEQAHYEKLITLPAEQQAYERFKAAKALYMDEQERLSSLAAQGRQNEAVVIANDQLYAHADAMVKELITLVDLNKEAARAASGTSSEVFANATTLVLGMMLVTVLLTVVLAVVLTRSIVRPLRQAVEVAQVVAQGNLCASISVEGRDEPAQLLQALADMQGSLRSTLQQISDASSQLASASEELQAVTEDSTKSLHQQSNEVEQAATAVNEMTAAVEEVARNAVSTSEASSATDETARHGRAQVQETVESIGLLAEDVTRTCGQVENLAGDVRNIGQVLEVIRSIAEQTNLLALNAAIEAARAGDAGRGFAVVADEVRALAHRTQQSTQEIEAMIGSIEQGTEGAVAAMRNSNARAHSTLEVALASGQALAEITQAIAAINERNLVIASASEEQASVAREVDRNLVNIRDLSLQTSAGANQSNAASQDLSRLAVALNGLVNRFQV
;
A
#
# COMPACT_ATOMS: atom_id res chain seq x y z
N MET A 1 24.62 10.72 -42.47
CA MET A 1 24.20 11.54 -41.31
C MET A 1 23.23 12.66 -41.67
N LEU A 2 23.42 13.43 -42.76
CA LEU A 2 22.51 14.53 -43.15
C LEU A 2 21.04 14.12 -43.38
N LEU A 3 20.79 12.96 -44.00
CA LEU A 3 19.42 12.50 -44.24
C LEU A 3 18.66 12.23 -42.93
N ARG A 4 19.34 11.73 -41.87
CA ARG A 4 18.72 11.32 -40.59
C ARG A 4 18.12 12.46 -39.74
N ASN A 5 18.26 13.70 -40.19
CA ASN A 5 17.72 14.89 -39.52
C ASN A 5 16.35 15.33 -40.04
N MET A 6 15.79 14.68 -41.08
CA MET A 6 14.50 15.03 -41.68
C MET A 6 13.45 13.96 -41.39
N LYS A 7 12.15 14.27 -41.29
CA LYS A 7 11.13 13.22 -41.13
C LYS A 7 11.11 12.23 -42.31
N ILE A 8 10.74 10.96 -42.06
CA ILE A 8 10.62 9.93 -43.10
C ILE A 8 9.70 10.41 -44.22
N SER A 9 8.57 11.03 -43.86
CA SER A 9 7.59 11.57 -44.81
C SER A 9 8.20 12.59 -45.78
N LEU A 10 9.05 13.49 -45.28
CA LEU A 10 9.72 14.52 -46.08
C LEU A 10 10.80 13.94 -47.01
N ARG A 11 11.53 12.91 -46.56
CA ARG A 11 12.52 12.24 -47.42
C ARG A 11 11.86 11.44 -48.54
N ALA A 12 10.81 10.69 -48.18
CA ALA A 12 10.06 9.89 -49.13
C ALA A 12 9.38 10.81 -50.18
N SER A 13 8.77 11.92 -49.76
CA SER A 13 8.13 12.85 -50.68
C SER A 13 9.13 13.50 -51.64
N LEU A 14 10.30 13.94 -51.17
CA LEU A 14 11.37 14.46 -52.03
C LEU A 14 11.86 13.41 -53.02
N GLY A 15 12.01 12.16 -52.58
CA GLY A 15 12.40 11.05 -53.45
C GLY A 15 11.39 10.74 -54.55
N PHE A 16 10.11 10.60 -54.19
CA PHE A 16 9.03 10.37 -55.16
C PHE A 16 8.83 11.57 -56.10
N ALA A 17 8.96 12.80 -55.60
CA ALA A 17 8.87 14.01 -56.42
C ALA A 17 9.97 14.04 -57.50
N LEU A 18 11.21 13.66 -57.14
CA LEU A 18 12.33 13.61 -58.08
C LEU A 18 12.11 12.56 -59.19
N ILE A 19 11.68 11.34 -58.82
CA ILE A 19 11.38 10.27 -59.81
C ILE A 19 10.24 10.70 -60.73
N THR A 20 9.18 11.28 -60.16
CA THR A 20 8.01 11.76 -60.92
C THR A 20 8.42 12.86 -61.91
N LEU A 21 9.24 13.81 -61.47
CA LEU A 21 9.77 14.87 -62.34
C LEU A 21 10.59 14.29 -63.49
N MET A 22 11.46 13.31 -63.24
CA MET A 22 12.23 12.65 -64.30
C MET A 22 11.34 11.90 -65.30
N ALA A 23 10.30 11.20 -64.82
CA ALA A 23 9.36 10.52 -65.69
C ALA A 23 8.58 11.50 -66.59
N VAL A 24 8.15 12.65 -66.05
CA VAL A 24 7.49 13.71 -66.82
C VAL A 24 8.43 14.31 -67.87
N LEU A 25 9.69 14.58 -67.51
CA LEU A 25 10.69 15.10 -68.44
C LEU A 25 10.97 14.11 -69.59
N LEU A 26 11.12 12.81 -69.27
CA LEU A 26 11.31 11.75 -70.27
C LEU A 26 10.10 11.63 -71.21
N GLY A 27 8.89 11.67 -70.66
CA GLY A 27 7.65 11.61 -71.44
C GLY A 27 7.50 12.82 -72.37
N CYS A 28 7.74 14.03 -71.87
CA CYS A 28 7.71 15.26 -72.65
C CYS A 28 8.76 15.23 -73.79
N PHE A 29 9.98 14.81 -73.49
CA PHE A 29 11.05 14.68 -74.48
C PHE A 29 10.70 13.68 -75.59
N SER A 30 10.15 12.52 -75.23
CA SER A 30 9.74 11.48 -76.18
C SER A 30 8.63 11.96 -77.13
N LEU A 31 7.67 12.73 -76.62
CA LEU A 31 6.60 13.31 -77.43
C LEU A 31 7.12 14.34 -78.45
N LEU A 32 8.09 15.17 -78.06
CA LEU A 32 8.70 16.17 -78.96
C LEU A 32 9.45 15.51 -80.12
N GLU A 33 10.21 14.44 -79.88
CA GLU A 33 10.91 13.70 -80.93
C GLU A 33 9.94 12.95 -81.87
N MET A 34 8.86 12.37 -81.34
CA MET A 34 7.81 11.77 -82.17
C MET A 34 7.16 12.80 -83.10
N GLN A 35 6.93 14.03 -82.65
CA GLN A 35 6.39 15.10 -83.50
C GLN A 35 7.35 15.47 -84.64
N ARG A 36 8.66 15.55 -84.38
CA ARG A 36 9.69 15.81 -85.41
C ARG A 36 9.72 14.72 -86.48
N MET A 37 9.66 13.45 -86.06
CA MET A 37 9.62 12.31 -86.97
C MET A 37 8.36 12.32 -87.85
N ASN A 38 7.19 12.58 -87.25
CA ASN A 38 5.92 12.66 -87.97
C ASN A 38 5.94 13.75 -89.06
N HIS A 39 6.58 14.90 -88.80
CA HIS A 39 6.71 15.96 -89.79
C HIS A 39 7.53 15.52 -91.02
N GLN A 40 8.64 14.82 -90.83
CA GLN A 40 9.47 14.31 -91.94
C GLN A 40 8.76 13.23 -92.76
N SER A 41 7.98 12.37 -92.10
CA SER A 41 7.16 11.35 -92.80
C SER A 41 6.13 11.99 -93.73
N ARG A 42 5.45 13.05 -93.28
CA ARG A 42 4.45 13.75 -94.09
C ARG A 42 5.01 14.37 -95.37
N VAL A 43 6.25 14.85 -95.35
CA VAL A 43 6.90 15.39 -96.56
C VAL A 43 7.07 14.32 -97.65
N VAL A 44 7.30 13.06 -97.26
CA VAL A 44 7.37 11.93 -98.20
C VAL A 44 5.99 11.56 -98.73
N ASP A 45 4.98 11.49 -97.84
CA ASP A 45 3.62 11.10 -98.20
C ASP A 45 2.87 12.16 -99.02
N ASP A 46 3.01 13.44 -98.68
CA ASP A 46 2.22 14.53 -99.27
C ASP A 46 2.85 15.14 -100.54
N ASN A 47 4.15 14.88 -100.79
CA ASN A 47 4.88 15.52 -101.90
C ASN A 47 5.65 14.50 -102.75
N TRP A 48 6.69 13.86 -102.20
CA TRP A 48 7.61 13.04 -103.01
C TRP A 48 6.94 11.83 -103.68
N LEU A 49 6.09 11.11 -102.94
CA LEU A 49 5.39 9.96 -103.50
C LEU A 49 4.38 10.37 -104.59
N PRO A 50 3.51 11.36 -104.39
CA PRO A 50 2.68 11.95 -105.45
C PRO A 50 3.47 12.42 -106.68
N SER A 51 4.61 13.10 -106.50
CA SER A 51 5.45 13.58 -107.62
C SER A 51 5.96 12.43 -108.49
N ILE A 52 6.44 11.35 -107.88
CA ILE A 52 6.92 10.16 -108.61
C ILE A 52 5.76 9.46 -109.35
N LEU A 53 4.60 9.31 -108.71
CA LEU A 53 3.43 8.70 -109.34
C LEU A 53 2.93 9.53 -110.52
N SER A 54 2.83 10.85 -110.36
CA SER A 54 2.40 11.77 -111.40
C SER A 54 3.37 11.78 -112.60
N LEU A 55 4.69 11.78 -112.37
CA LEU A 55 5.68 11.65 -113.44
C LEU A 55 5.59 10.30 -114.16
N ASN A 56 5.28 9.23 -113.44
CA ASN A 56 5.08 7.92 -114.04
C ASN A 56 3.85 7.89 -114.95
N ASP A 57 2.75 8.54 -114.55
CA ASP A 57 1.57 8.71 -115.41
C ASP A 57 1.92 9.48 -116.69
N VAL A 58 2.63 10.61 -116.57
CA VAL A 58 3.15 11.37 -117.71
C VAL A 58 4.01 10.50 -118.63
N ALA A 59 4.90 9.67 -118.07
CA ALA A 59 5.77 8.77 -118.85
C ALA A 59 5.00 7.69 -119.61
N LEU A 60 3.98 7.10 -118.98
CA LEU A 60 3.10 6.13 -119.62
C LEU A 60 2.30 6.77 -120.75
N THR A 61 1.74 7.96 -120.54
CA THR A 61 0.96 8.67 -121.55
C THR A 61 1.84 9.14 -122.71
N VAL A 62 3.03 9.68 -122.45
CA VAL A 62 4.03 10.00 -123.48
C VAL A 62 4.36 8.76 -124.32
N SER A 63 4.60 7.62 -123.67
CA SER A 63 4.90 6.37 -124.37
C SER A 63 3.73 5.91 -125.25
N ARG A 64 2.49 6.03 -124.76
CA ARG A 64 1.28 5.73 -125.55
C ARG A 64 1.12 6.67 -126.75
N VAL A 65 1.34 7.97 -126.57
CA VAL A 65 1.35 8.95 -127.67
C VAL A 65 2.37 8.51 -128.73
N ARG A 66 3.60 8.16 -128.35
CA ARG A 66 4.62 7.66 -129.28
C ARG A 66 4.17 6.40 -130.02
N THR A 67 3.61 5.42 -129.32
CA THR A 67 3.13 4.16 -129.93
C THR A 67 2.02 4.42 -130.95
N ILE A 68 1.04 5.25 -130.62
CA ILE A 68 -0.07 5.58 -131.54
C ILE A 68 0.45 6.38 -132.73
N THR A 69 1.34 7.36 -132.52
CA THR A 69 1.96 8.12 -133.61
C THR A 69 2.67 7.22 -134.61
N LEU A 70 3.50 6.28 -134.14
CA LEU A 70 4.20 5.34 -135.02
C LEU A 70 3.23 4.37 -135.70
N ARG A 71 2.14 3.98 -135.03
CA ARG A 71 1.10 3.15 -135.62
C ARG A 71 0.43 3.83 -136.82
N LEU A 72 0.29 5.16 -136.83
CA LEU A 72 -0.28 5.88 -137.99
C LEU A 72 0.52 5.60 -139.28
N LEU A 73 1.81 5.27 -139.20
CA LEU A 73 2.65 4.99 -140.36
C LEU A 73 2.39 3.62 -140.99
N THR A 74 1.67 2.72 -140.33
CA THR A 74 1.39 1.37 -140.85
C THR A 74 -0.07 1.16 -141.24
N LEU A 75 -0.94 2.12 -140.96
CA LEU A 75 -2.36 2.04 -141.28
C LEU A 75 -2.59 2.38 -142.76
N SER A 76 -3.42 1.56 -143.42
CA SER A 76 -3.86 1.77 -144.82
C SER A 76 -5.37 2.00 -144.95
N ASN A 77 -6.13 1.75 -143.87
CA ASN A 77 -7.58 1.88 -143.82
C ASN A 77 -7.98 3.23 -143.18
N GLU A 78 -8.90 3.95 -143.82
CA GLU A 78 -9.36 5.28 -143.40
C GLU A 78 -10.07 5.26 -142.03
N HIS A 79 -10.85 4.20 -141.74
CA HIS A 79 -11.54 4.07 -140.45
C HIS A 79 -10.54 3.92 -139.28
N ASP A 80 -9.53 3.07 -139.44
CA ASP A 80 -8.50 2.86 -138.41
C ASP A 80 -7.64 4.11 -138.22
N MET A 81 -7.35 4.84 -139.31
CA MET A 81 -6.63 6.12 -139.25
C MET A 81 -7.39 7.14 -138.40
N GLN A 82 -8.68 7.34 -138.67
CA GLN A 82 -9.49 8.32 -137.94
C GLN A 82 -9.66 7.95 -136.46
N SER A 83 -9.84 6.66 -136.14
CA SER A 83 -9.91 6.17 -134.76
C SER A 83 -8.61 6.42 -133.97
N ASN A 84 -7.45 6.17 -134.59
CA ASN A 84 -6.15 6.41 -133.93
C ASN A 84 -5.84 7.91 -133.79
N LEU A 85 -6.25 8.76 -134.73
CA LEU A 85 -6.14 10.22 -134.60
C LEU A 85 -7.00 10.75 -133.44
N GLN A 86 -8.22 10.23 -133.28
CA GLN A 86 -9.07 10.57 -132.13
C GLN A 86 -8.42 10.12 -130.81
N ARG A 87 -7.92 8.87 -130.75
CA ARG A 87 -7.25 8.35 -129.56
C ARG A 87 -5.99 9.15 -129.19
N LEU A 88 -5.26 9.60 -130.20
CA LEU A 88 -4.09 10.45 -130.03
C LEU A 88 -4.46 11.83 -129.46
N SER A 89 -5.58 12.41 -129.89
CA SER A 89 -6.12 13.66 -129.32
C SER A 89 -6.49 13.49 -127.84
N GLU A 90 -7.19 12.40 -127.49
CA GLU A 90 -7.53 12.08 -126.09
C GLU A 90 -6.28 11.92 -125.21
N LEU A 91 -5.25 11.22 -125.71
CA LEU A 91 -3.98 11.04 -125.01
C LEU A 91 -3.22 12.37 -124.85
N LYS A 92 -3.26 13.26 -125.84
CA LYS A 92 -2.68 14.60 -125.72
C LYS A 92 -3.38 15.43 -124.63
N GLN A 93 -4.71 15.34 -124.54
CA GLN A 93 -5.48 16.02 -123.51
C GLN A 93 -5.19 15.46 -122.10
N ALA A 94 -5.15 14.12 -121.97
CA ALA A 94 -4.75 13.47 -120.73
C ALA A 94 -3.33 13.88 -120.29
N LEU A 95 -2.38 13.89 -121.23
CA LEU A 95 -1.01 14.32 -120.96
C LEU A 95 -0.93 15.76 -120.45
N GLN A 96 -1.78 16.66 -120.96
CA GLN A 96 -1.83 18.04 -120.49
C GLN A 96 -2.37 18.13 -119.06
N GLN A 97 -3.37 17.32 -118.70
CA GLN A 97 -3.92 17.27 -117.34
C GLN A 97 -2.92 16.68 -116.34
N GLU A 98 -2.26 15.58 -116.71
CA GLU A 98 -1.22 14.93 -115.90
C GLU A 98 -0.04 15.88 -115.64
N GLN A 99 0.39 16.62 -116.66
CA GLN A 99 1.42 17.66 -116.51
C GLN A 99 0.99 18.79 -115.57
N ALA A 100 -0.23 19.30 -115.71
CA ALA A 100 -0.75 20.35 -114.83
C ALA A 100 -0.89 19.87 -113.37
N HIS A 101 -1.10 18.56 -113.17
CA HIS A 101 -1.06 17.97 -111.84
C HIS A 101 0.39 17.90 -111.31
N TYR A 102 1.32 17.38 -112.10
CA TYR A 102 2.73 17.31 -111.73
C TYR A 102 3.34 18.69 -111.43
N GLU A 103 3.02 19.71 -112.21
CA GLU A 103 3.54 21.08 -112.03
C GLU A 103 3.24 21.67 -110.65
N LYS A 104 2.15 21.24 -109.99
CA LYS A 104 1.80 21.66 -108.62
C LYS A 104 2.62 20.97 -107.54
N LEU A 105 3.29 19.87 -107.88
CA LEU A 105 4.08 19.05 -106.97
C LEU A 105 5.59 19.37 -107.06
N ILE A 106 5.98 20.29 -107.96
CA ILE A 106 7.37 20.71 -108.09
C ILE A 106 7.75 21.55 -106.89
N THR A 107 8.78 21.10 -106.17
CA THR A 107 9.25 21.78 -104.94
C THR A 107 10.74 22.10 -104.97
N LEU A 108 11.52 21.46 -105.85
CA LEU A 108 12.95 21.69 -105.99
C LEU A 108 13.28 22.65 -107.15
N PRO A 109 14.23 23.58 -106.98
CA PRO A 109 14.72 24.39 -108.10
C PRO A 109 15.30 23.57 -109.25
N ALA A 110 16.01 22.48 -108.95
CA ALA A 110 16.58 21.57 -109.95
C ALA A 110 15.49 20.79 -110.72
N GLU A 111 14.41 20.43 -110.04
CA GLU A 111 13.22 19.79 -110.63
C GLU A 111 12.48 20.75 -111.56
N GLN A 112 12.26 22.00 -111.13
CA GLN A 112 11.66 23.05 -111.98
C GLN A 112 12.47 23.25 -113.27
N GLN A 113 13.79 23.29 -113.18
CA GLN A 113 14.67 23.47 -114.34
C GLN A 113 14.62 22.27 -115.29
N ALA A 114 14.54 21.04 -114.78
CA ALA A 114 14.34 19.84 -115.60
C ALA A 114 12.94 19.82 -116.25
N TYR A 115 11.92 20.33 -115.57
CA TYR A 115 10.56 20.37 -116.08
C TYR A 115 10.40 21.35 -117.25
N GLU A 116 11.06 22.50 -117.19
CA GLU A 116 11.08 23.44 -118.31
C GLU A 116 11.82 22.86 -119.54
N ARG A 117 12.91 22.11 -119.32
CA ARG A 117 13.59 21.38 -120.41
C ARG A 117 12.71 20.29 -121.02
N PHE A 118 11.99 19.54 -120.18
CA PHE A 118 11.01 18.56 -120.64
C PHE A 118 9.87 19.22 -121.44
N LYS A 119 9.32 20.34 -120.98
CA LYS A 119 8.29 21.11 -121.70
C LYS A 119 8.77 21.56 -123.08
N ALA A 120 9.99 22.09 -123.16
CA ALA A 120 10.60 22.51 -124.42
C ALA A 120 10.79 21.32 -125.38
N ALA A 121 11.35 20.21 -124.90
CA ALA A 121 11.55 19.01 -125.71
C ALA A 121 10.22 18.38 -126.15
N LYS A 122 9.21 18.36 -125.27
CA LYS A 122 7.85 17.90 -125.59
C LYS A 122 7.23 18.77 -126.68
N ALA A 123 7.36 20.10 -126.61
CA ALA A 123 6.76 21.00 -127.59
C ALA A 123 7.29 20.71 -129.01
N LEU A 124 8.61 20.54 -129.14
CA LEU A 124 9.25 20.16 -130.41
C LEU A 124 8.76 18.78 -130.91
N TYR A 125 8.66 17.80 -130.01
CA TYR A 125 8.11 16.49 -130.36
C TYR A 125 6.65 16.57 -130.81
N MET A 126 5.81 17.38 -130.15
CA MET A 126 4.39 17.50 -130.48
C MET A 126 4.15 18.20 -131.82
N ASP A 127 4.99 19.18 -132.17
CA ASP A 127 4.94 19.88 -133.46
C ASP A 127 5.23 18.92 -134.63
N GLU A 128 6.34 18.16 -134.53
CA GLU A 128 6.66 17.14 -135.54
C GLU A 128 5.67 15.98 -135.56
N GLN A 129 5.11 15.62 -134.40
CA GLN A 129 4.08 14.60 -134.29
C GLN A 129 2.81 15.05 -135.03
N GLU A 130 2.40 16.30 -134.87
CA GLU A 130 1.23 16.87 -135.55
C GLU A 130 1.44 16.90 -137.07
N ARG A 131 2.63 17.35 -137.50
CA ARG A 131 3.03 17.31 -138.91
C ARG A 131 2.99 15.89 -139.48
N LEU A 132 3.55 14.91 -138.78
CA LEU A 132 3.47 13.49 -139.16
C LEU A 132 2.02 13.03 -139.27
N SER A 133 1.18 13.32 -138.28
CA SER A 133 -0.21 12.88 -138.27
C SER A 133 -1.04 13.48 -139.41
N SER A 134 -0.75 14.72 -139.80
CA SER A 134 -1.39 15.38 -140.94
C SER A 134 -0.99 14.74 -142.28
N LEU A 135 0.29 14.39 -142.46
CA LEU A 135 0.78 13.70 -143.65
C LEU A 135 0.22 12.29 -143.76
N ALA A 136 0.15 11.57 -142.63
CA ALA A 136 -0.46 10.25 -142.55
C ALA A 136 -1.96 10.30 -142.92
N ALA A 137 -2.70 11.29 -142.42
CA ALA A 137 -4.12 11.48 -142.75
C ALA A 137 -4.35 11.83 -144.24
N GLN A 138 -3.40 12.50 -144.88
CA GLN A 138 -3.45 12.85 -146.33
C GLN A 138 -2.99 11.68 -147.23
N GLY A 139 -2.68 10.51 -146.69
CA GLY A 139 -2.18 9.35 -147.45
C GLY A 139 -0.72 9.48 -147.93
N ARG A 140 0.03 10.49 -147.44
CA ARG A 140 1.44 10.75 -147.82
C ARG A 140 2.41 9.97 -146.93
N GLN A 141 2.26 8.64 -146.91
CA GLN A 141 2.98 7.74 -145.99
C GLN A 141 4.51 7.89 -146.04
N ASN A 142 5.08 7.96 -147.24
CA ASN A 142 6.54 8.02 -147.42
C ASN A 142 7.15 9.29 -146.79
N GLU A 143 6.45 10.42 -146.86
CA GLU A 143 6.91 11.67 -146.26
C GLU A 143 6.75 11.65 -144.74
N ALA A 144 5.67 11.04 -144.23
CA ALA A 144 5.47 10.82 -142.80
C ALA A 144 6.59 9.93 -142.20
N VAL A 145 7.06 8.91 -142.93
CA VAL A 145 8.17 8.04 -142.50
C VAL A 145 9.51 8.80 -142.43
N VAL A 146 9.77 9.75 -143.33
CA VAL A 146 10.99 10.57 -143.26
C VAL A 146 11.01 11.43 -142.00
N ILE A 147 9.89 12.08 -141.66
CA ILE A 147 9.76 12.85 -140.41
C ILE A 147 9.92 11.95 -139.18
N ALA A 148 9.32 10.74 -139.23
CA ALA A 148 9.39 9.78 -138.15
C ALA A 148 10.82 9.34 -137.81
N ASN A 149 11.64 9.08 -138.85
CA ASN A 149 12.99 8.52 -138.70
C ASN A 149 14.06 9.57 -138.41
N ASP A 150 13.83 10.84 -138.70
CA ASP A 150 14.81 11.92 -138.49
C ASP A 150 14.43 12.78 -137.27
N GLN A 151 13.57 13.78 -137.48
CA GLN A 151 13.28 14.83 -136.49
C GLN A 151 12.46 14.30 -135.31
N LEU A 152 11.42 13.49 -135.56
CA LEU A 152 10.53 13.01 -134.51
C LEU A 152 11.23 12.09 -133.52
N TYR A 153 12.11 11.20 -134.01
CA TYR A 153 12.87 10.28 -133.16
C TYR A 153 13.81 11.04 -132.23
N ALA A 154 14.57 12.02 -132.76
CA ALA A 154 15.48 12.85 -131.97
C ALA A 154 14.75 13.65 -130.88
N HIS A 155 13.61 14.27 -131.21
CA HIS A 155 12.80 15.00 -130.22
C HIS A 155 12.15 14.08 -129.19
N ALA A 156 11.76 12.86 -129.57
CA ALA A 156 11.24 11.88 -128.64
C ALA A 156 12.28 11.45 -127.60
N ASP A 157 13.53 11.21 -128.03
CA ASP A 157 14.61 10.81 -127.14
C ASP A 157 14.99 11.94 -126.16
N ALA A 158 15.07 13.18 -126.66
CA ALA A 158 15.30 14.36 -125.83
C ALA A 158 14.20 14.55 -124.77
N MET A 159 12.93 14.38 -125.16
CA MET A 159 11.79 14.47 -124.25
C MET A 159 11.83 13.37 -123.17
N VAL A 160 12.08 12.12 -123.55
CA VAL A 160 12.16 11.00 -122.60
C VAL A 160 13.34 11.15 -121.65
N LYS A 161 14.50 11.63 -122.14
CA LYS A 161 15.67 11.89 -121.30
C LYS A 161 15.38 12.90 -120.18
N GLU A 162 14.74 14.01 -120.50
CA GLU A 162 14.38 15.02 -119.49
C GLU A 162 13.28 14.49 -118.54
N LEU A 163 12.37 13.65 -119.03
CA LEU A 163 11.38 13.00 -118.17
C LEU A 163 12.00 11.99 -117.19
N ILE A 164 12.99 11.21 -117.64
CA ILE A 164 13.78 10.33 -116.76
C ILE A 164 14.52 11.16 -115.71
N THR A 165 15.10 12.30 -116.11
CA THR A 165 15.81 13.21 -115.20
C THR A 165 14.88 13.71 -114.07
N LEU A 166 13.63 14.05 -114.39
CA LEU A 166 12.63 14.44 -113.38
C LEU A 166 12.28 13.31 -112.40
N VAL A 167 12.15 12.08 -112.92
CA VAL A 167 11.88 10.90 -112.09
C VAL A 167 13.05 10.61 -111.16
N ASP A 168 14.28 10.72 -111.64
CA ASP A 168 15.49 10.46 -110.84
C ASP A 168 15.67 11.53 -109.75
N LEU A 169 15.46 12.81 -110.07
CA LEU A 169 15.52 13.90 -109.08
C LEU A 169 14.52 13.68 -107.93
N ASN A 170 13.28 13.29 -108.25
CA ASN A 170 12.26 13.01 -107.23
C ASN A 170 12.56 11.74 -106.42
N LYS A 171 13.09 10.69 -107.06
CA LYS A 171 13.53 9.47 -106.35
C LYS A 171 14.68 9.76 -105.39
N GLU A 172 15.64 10.59 -105.78
CA GLU A 172 16.79 10.94 -104.96
C GLU A 172 16.37 11.81 -103.76
N ALA A 173 15.50 12.79 -103.98
CA ALA A 173 14.91 13.59 -102.91
C ALA A 173 14.07 12.76 -101.93
N ALA A 174 13.25 11.83 -102.42
CA ALA A 174 12.49 10.90 -101.59
C ALA A 174 13.40 10.02 -100.71
N ARG A 175 14.49 9.50 -101.28
CA ARG A 175 15.49 8.71 -100.55
C ARG A 175 16.21 9.53 -99.49
N ALA A 176 16.59 10.78 -99.81
CA ALA A 176 17.23 11.67 -98.85
C ALA A 176 16.30 11.96 -97.66
N ALA A 177 15.02 12.29 -97.91
CA ALA A 177 14.03 12.52 -96.86
C ALA A 177 13.78 11.27 -96.00
N SER A 178 13.70 10.09 -96.61
CA SER A 178 13.58 8.81 -95.88
C SER A 178 14.84 8.50 -95.04
N GLY A 179 16.03 8.83 -95.53
CA GLY A 179 17.30 8.70 -94.82
C GLY A 179 17.36 9.61 -93.58
N THR A 180 17.01 10.89 -93.73
CA THR A 180 16.95 11.84 -92.61
C THR A 180 15.94 11.40 -91.53
N SER A 181 14.77 10.88 -91.93
CA SER A 181 13.78 10.36 -90.99
C SER A 181 14.31 9.16 -90.18
N SER A 182 15.09 8.28 -90.82
CA SER A 182 15.74 7.14 -90.17
C SER A 182 16.83 7.57 -89.17
N GLU A 183 17.62 8.59 -89.50
CA GLU A 183 18.63 9.15 -88.58
C GLU A 183 17.99 9.84 -87.37
N VAL A 184 16.92 10.62 -87.57
CA VAL A 184 16.16 11.23 -86.47
C VAL A 184 15.61 10.16 -85.54
N PHE A 185 15.06 9.07 -86.08
CA PHE A 185 14.58 7.94 -85.28
C PHE A 185 15.68 7.24 -84.48
N ALA A 186 16.84 6.97 -85.08
CA ALA A 186 17.96 6.32 -84.40
C ALA A 186 18.54 7.19 -83.27
N ASN A 187 18.68 8.50 -83.50
CA ASN A 187 19.15 9.45 -82.49
C ASN A 187 18.14 9.60 -81.34
N ALA A 188 16.85 9.73 -81.65
CA ALA A 188 15.79 9.80 -80.65
C ALA A 188 15.75 8.53 -79.78
N THR A 189 15.84 7.35 -80.41
CA THR A 189 15.85 6.06 -79.69
C THR A 189 17.03 5.94 -78.74
N THR A 190 18.23 6.33 -79.18
CA THR A 190 19.46 6.28 -78.35
C THR A 190 19.37 7.23 -77.16
N LEU A 191 18.88 8.46 -77.36
CA LEU A 191 18.69 9.43 -76.27
C LEU A 191 17.64 8.98 -75.26
N VAL A 192 16.50 8.46 -75.73
CA VAL A 192 15.43 7.94 -74.85
C VAL A 192 15.93 6.75 -74.03
N LEU A 193 16.64 5.80 -74.64
CA LEU A 193 17.25 4.67 -73.92
C LEU A 193 18.29 5.14 -72.89
N GLY A 194 19.13 6.12 -73.23
CA GLY A 194 20.10 6.71 -72.31
C GLY A 194 19.45 7.38 -71.10
N MET A 195 18.41 8.20 -71.32
CA MET A 195 17.66 8.82 -70.23
C MET A 195 16.93 7.78 -69.36
N MET A 196 16.35 6.75 -69.98
CA MET A 196 15.69 5.65 -69.26
C MET A 196 16.67 4.92 -68.33
N LEU A 197 17.88 4.60 -68.81
CA LEU A 197 18.93 3.98 -68.00
C LEU A 197 19.29 4.86 -66.79
N VAL A 198 19.50 6.16 -66.99
CA VAL A 198 19.83 7.11 -65.92
C VAL A 198 18.71 7.19 -64.88
N THR A 199 17.45 7.27 -65.31
CA THR A 199 16.29 7.28 -64.41
C THR A 199 16.20 6.01 -63.57
N VAL A 200 16.43 4.83 -64.18
CA VAL A 200 16.46 3.55 -63.45
C VAL A 200 17.59 3.54 -62.42
N LEU A 201 18.79 3.96 -62.80
CA LEU A 201 19.96 3.94 -61.92
C LEU A 201 19.77 4.88 -60.70
N LEU A 202 19.26 6.10 -60.92
CA LEU A 202 18.90 7.04 -59.86
C LEU A 202 17.81 6.48 -58.94
N THR A 203 16.80 5.82 -59.50
CA THR A 203 15.72 5.18 -58.73
C THR A 203 16.26 4.08 -57.82
N VAL A 204 17.15 3.22 -58.33
CA VAL A 204 17.79 2.16 -57.53
C VAL A 204 18.65 2.74 -56.41
N VAL A 205 19.48 3.76 -56.71
CA VAL A 205 20.31 4.42 -55.69
C VAL A 205 19.45 5.04 -54.59
N LEU A 206 18.40 5.77 -54.96
CA LEU A 206 17.47 6.39 -54.02
C LEU A 206 16.73 5.33 -53.18
N ALA A 207 16.29 4.23 -53.78
CA ALA A 207 15.65 3.12 -53.08
C ALA A 207 16.59 2.49 -52.04
N VAL A 208 17.86 2.23 -52.40
CA VAL A 208 18.86 1.68 -51.47
C VAL A 208 19.14 2.64 -50.30
N VAL A 209 19.27 3.93 -50.58
CA VAL A 209 19.53 4.95 -49.55
C VAL A 209 18.33 5.10 -48.59
N LEU A 210 17.12 5.20 -49.11
CA LEU A 210 15.90 5.28 -48.29
C LEU A 210 15.73 4.02 -47.44
N THR A 211 15.86 2.83 -48.06
CA THR A 211 15.75 1.54 -47.37
C THR A 211 16.77 1.42 -46.24
N ARG A 212 18.05 1.70 -46.49
CA ARG A 212 19.08 1.66 -45.44
C ARG A 212 18.83 2.69 -44.34
N SER A 213 18.28 3.85 -44.66
CA SER A 213 18.02 4.91 -43.67
C SER A 213 16.82 4.64 -42.76
N ILE A 214 15.86 3.80 -43.20
CA ILE A 214 14.63 3.50 -42.46
C ILE A 214 14.71 2.11 -41.82
N VAL A 215 15.02 1.08 -42.61
CA VAL A 215 14.95 -0.33 -42.17
C VAL A 215 16.01 -0.64 -41.12
N ARG A 216 17.23 -0.09 -41.25
CA ARG A 216 18.32 -0.40 -40.31
C ARG A 216 18.04 0.14 -38.89
N PRO A 217 17.65 1.43 -38.70
CA PRO A 217 17.27 1.92 -37.36
C PRO A 217 16.02 1.24 -36.79
N LEU A 218 15.03 0.90 -37.62
CA LEU A 218 13.86 0.15 -37.15
C LEU A 218 14.24 -1.26 -36.67
N ARG A 219 15.14 -1.94 -37.37
CA ARG A 219 15.67 -3.23 -36.92
C ARG A 219 16.42 -3.12 -35.58
N GLN A 220 17.20 -2.06 -35.39
CA GLN A 220 17.85 -1.78 -34.09
C GLN A 220 16.82 -1.58 -32.98
N ALA A 221 15.73 -0.84 -33.24
CA ALA A 221 14.65 -0.67 -32.25
C ALA A 221 13.98 -2.00 -31.88
N VAL A 222 13.77 -2.89 -32.87
CA VAL A 222 13.25 -4.25 -32.62
C VAL A 222 14.23 -5.09 -31.80
N GLU A 223 15.53 -5.04 -32.11
CA GLU A 223 16.57 -5.75 -31.35
C GLU A 223 16.61 -5.26 -29.89
N VAL A 224 16.56 -3.94 -29.65
CA VAL A 224 16.47 -3.35 -28.31
C VAL A 224 15.23 -3.83 -27.57
N ALA A 225 14.06 -3.78 -28.22
CA ALA A 225 12.81 -4.24 -27.61
C ALA A 225 12.85 -5.73 -27.24
N GLN A 226 13.49 -6.57 -28.06
CA GLN A 226 13.69 -7.99 -27.76
C GLN A 226 14.63 -8.21 -26.58
N VAL A 227 15.72 -7.46 -26.47
CA VAL A 227 16.66 -7.52 -25.34
C VAL A 227 15.96 -7.12 -24.03
N VAL A 228 15.17 -6.03 -24.06
CA VAL A 228 14.36 -5.62 -22.90
C VAL A 228 13.30 -6.67 -22.55
N ALA A 229 12.62 -7.26 -23.54
CA ALA A 229 11.63 -8.31 -23.31
C ALA A 229 12.22 -9.61 -22.74
N GLN A 230 13.50 -9.89 -23.02
CA GLN A 230 14.24 -11.00 -22.41
C GLN A 230 14.72 -10.69 -20.98
N GLY A 231 14.49 -9.47 -20.50
CA GLY A 231 14.82 -9.03 -19.15
C GLY A 231 16.22 -8.43 -19.01
N ASN A 232 16.94 -8.16 -20.10
CA ASN A 232 18.24 -7.47 -20.04
C ASN A 232 18.05 -5.96 -20.19
N LEU A 233 18.26 -5.23 -19.11
CA LEU A 233 18.13 -3.78 -19.02
C LEU A 233 19.49 -3.06 -18.94
N CYS A 234 20.61 -3.79 -19.00
CA CYS A 234 21.97 -3.22 -18.98
C CYS A 234 22.45 -2.75 -20.35
N ALA A 235 21.79 -3.19 -21.44
CA ALA A 235 22.21 -2.85 -22.80
C ALA A 235 22.05 -1.36 -23.08
N SER A 236 23.12 -0.69 -23.52
CA SER A 236 23.08 0.74 -23.84
C SER A 236 22.35 0.98 -25.17
N ILE A 237 21.35 1.86 -25.13
CA ILE A 237 20.58 2.24 -26.32
C ILE A 237 21.17 3.53 -26.88
N SER A 238 21.91 3.41 -28.00
CA SER A 238 22.45 4.57 -28.71
C SER A 238 21.40 5.15 -29.66
N VAL A 239 20.99 6.39 -29.38
CA VAL A 239 20.02 7.12 -30.21
C VAL A 239 20.77 8.03 -31.19
N GLU A 240 20.61 7.78 -32.48
CA GLU A 240 21.17 8.62 -33.53
C GLU A 240 20.08 9.19 -34.44
N GLY A 241 20.18 10.49 -34.77
CA GLY A 241 19.24 11.18 -35.66
C GLY A 241 18.11 11.90 -34.92
N ARG A 242 17.19 12.49 -35.69
CA ARG A 242 16.02 13.24 -35.16
C ARG A 242 14.71 12.85 -35.85
N ASP A 243 14.73 11.73 -36.56
CA ASP A 243 13.59 11.16 -37.28
C ASP A 243 12.77 10.22 -36.39
N GLU A 244 11.68 9.70 -36.95
CA GLU A 244 10.72 8.85 -36.25
C GLU A 244 11.37 7.58 -35.65
N PRO A 245 12.30 6.87 -36.32
CA PRO A 245 13.03 5.76 -35.71
C PRO A 245 13.94 6.18 -34.55
N ALA A 246 14.55 7.37 -34.61
CA ALA A 246 15.34 7.90 -33.49
C ALA A 246 14.45 8.23 -32.28
N GLN A 247 13.26 8.80 -32.51
CA GLN A 247 12.26 9.04 -31.45
C GLN A 247 11.78 7.73 -30.82
N LEU A 248 11.58 6.67 -31.62
CA LEU A 248 11.25 5.33 -31.12
C LEU A 248 12.37 4.76 -30.24
N LEU A 249 13.63 4.85 -30.68
CA LEU A 249 14.78 4.42 -29.88
C LEU A 249 14.90 5.20 -28.57
N GLN A 250 14.65 6.51 -28.58
CA GLN A 250 14.63 7.33 -27.36
C GLN A 250 13.53 6.88 -26.39
N ALA A 251 12.30 6.66 -26.88
CA ALA A 251 11.20 6.18 -26.05
C ALA A 251 11.48 4.80 -25.44
N LEU A 252 12.16 3.91 -26.19
CA LEU A 252 12.63 2.62 -25.67
C LEU A 252 13.70 2.79 -24.59
N ALA A 253 14.62 3.76 -24.74
CA ALA A 253 15.62 4.08 -23.73
C ALA A 253 15.00 4.62 -22.43
N ASP A 254 14.04 5.53 -22.54
CA ASP A 254 13.32 6.08 -21.39
C ASP A 254 12.50 4.99 -20.68
N MET A 255 11.86 4.08 -21.44
CA MET A 255 11.16 2.91 -20.91
C MET A 255 12.11 1.96 -20.18
N GLN A 256 13.28 1.63 -20.76
CA GLN A 256 14.30 0.81 -20.11
C GLN A 256 14.76 1.45 -18.79
N GLY A 257 15.03 2.76 -18.79
CA GLY A 257 15.44 3.50 -17.59
C GLY A 257 14.38 3.47 -16.48
N SER A 258 13.11 3.65 -16.85
CA SER A 258 11.99 3.57 -15.90
C SER A 258 11.81 2.16 -15.34
N LEU A 259 11.85 1.12 -16.18
CA LEU A 259 11.79 -0.28 -15.73
C LEU A 259 12.93 -0.60 -14.76
N ARG A 260 14.16 -0.15 -15.05
CA ARG A 260 15.33 -0.34 -14.21
C ARG A 260 15.15 0.31 -12.83
N SER A 261 14.67 1.56 -12.80
CA SER A 261 14.37 2.29 -11.56
C SER A 261 13.27 1.61 -10.74
N THR A 262 12.18 1.18 -11.38
CA THR A 262 11.08 0.47 -10.71
C THR A 262 11.55 -0.86 -10.12
N LEU A 263 12.34 -1.64 -10.85
CA LEU A 263 12.90 -2.90 -10.35
C LEU A 263 13.84 -2.68 -9.17
N GLN A 264 14.68 -1.63 -9.20
CA GLN A 264 15.52 -1.26 -8.05
C GLN A 264 14.67 -0.95 -6.81
N GLN A 265 13.62 -0.12 -6.96
CA GLN A 265 12.71 0.21 -5.86
C GLN A 265 12.01 -1.03 -5.29
N ILE A 266 11.60 -1.98 -6.15
CA ILE A 266 11.00 -3.25 -5.71
C ILE A 266 12.04 -4.10 -4.96
N SER A 267 13.28 -4.16 -5.44
CA SER A 267 14.37 -4.88 -4.76
C SER A 267 14.63 -4.30 -3.36
N ASP A 268 14.76 -2.98 -3.26
CA ASP A 268 15.01 -2.28 -1.99
C ASP A 268 13.84 -2.48 -1.02
N ALA A 269 12.59 -2.33 -1.49
CA ALA A 269 11.39 -2.57 -0.69
C ALA A 269 11.27 -4.04 -0.24
N SER A 270 11.66 -4.99 -1.08
CA SER A 270 11.68 -6.41 -0.72
C SER A 270 12.74 -6.69 0.35
N SER A 271 13.93 -6.10 0.23
CA SER A 271 14.97 -6.22 1.27
C SER A 271 14.50 -5.63 2.60
N GLN A 272 13.85 -4.48 2.58
CA GLN A 272 13.30 -3.85 3.78
C GLN A 272 12.18 -4.69 4.40
N LEU A 273 11.31 -5.29 3.59
CA LEU A 273 10.26 -6.20 4.04
C LEU A 273 10.84 -7.47 4.69
N ALA A 274 11.91 -8.03 4.12
CA ALA A 274 12.60 -9.17 4.70
C ALA A 274 13.18 -8.84 6.08
N SER A 275 13.92 -7.73 6.22
CA SER A 275 14.47 -7.29 7.50
C SER A 275 13.38 -6.98 8.54
N ALA A 276 12.31 -6.30 8.15
CA ALA A 276 11.18 -6.02 9.05
C ALA A 276 10.48 -7.30 9.52
N SER A 277 10.40 -8.32 8.65
CA SER A 277 9.84 -9.62 9.01
C SER A 277 10.72 -10.39 10.00
N GLU A 278 12.05 -10.31 9.84
CA GLU A 278 13.01 -10.88 10.80
C GLU A 278 12.93 -10.18 12.16
N GLU A 279 12.78 -8.85 12.19
CA GLU A 279 12.60 -8.08 13.42
C GLU A 279 11.27 -8.43 14.12
N LEU A 280 10.17 -8.54 13.36
CA LEU A 280 8.89 -9.00 13.90
C LEU A 280 8.97 -10.42 14.46
N GLN A 281 9.70 -11.32 13.80
CA GLN A 281 9.93 -12.68 14.28
C GLN A 281 10.65 -12.66 15.64
N ALA A 282 11.73 -11.89 15.76
CA ALA A 282 12.47 -11.75 17.02
C ALA A 282 11.60 -11.18 18.15
N VAL A 283 10.84 -10.11 17.89
CA VAL A 283 9.92 -9.49 18.87
C VAL A 283 8.82 -10.47 19.30
N THR A 284 8.32 -11.28 18.36
CA THR A 284 7.25 -12.25 18.63
C THR A 284 7.76 -13.44 19.45
N GLU A 285 8.97 -13.92 19.17
CA GLU A 285 9.64 -14.95 19.99
C GLU A 285 9.88 -14.46 21.41
N ASP A 286 10.34 -13.22 21.57
CA ASP A 286 10.55 -12.62 22.89
C ASP A 286 9.24 -12.44 23.65
N SER A 287 8.19 -11.95 22.97
CA SER A 287 6.83 -11.85 23.52
C SER A 287 6.31 -13.21 24.00
N THR A 288 6.57 -14.28 23.25
CA THR A 288 6.17 -15.65 23.63
C THR A 288 6.88 -16.09 24.90
N LYS A 289 8.18 -15.80 25.06
CA LYS A 289 8.92 -16.07 26.32
C LYS A 289 8.36 -15.26 27.49
N SER A 290 8.08 -13.97 27.29
CA SER A 290 7.48 -13.13 28.34
C SER A 290 6.10 -13.63 28.76
N LEU A 291 5.28 -14.11 27.83
CA LEU A 291 3.98 -14.70 28.15
C LEU A 291 4.09 -15.99 28.97
N HIS A 292 5.10 -16.83 28.70
CA HIS A 292 5.37 -17.99 29.55
C HIS A 292 5.76 -17.59 30.97
N GLN A 293 6.61 -16.56 31.12
CA GLN A 293 6.97 -16.05 32.44
C GLN A 293 5.75 -15.46 33.16
N GLN A 294 4.96 -14.64 32.46
CA GLN A 294 3.73 -14.06 32.99
C GLN A 294 2.74 -15.13 33.45
N SER A 295 2.57 -16.22 32.69
CA SER A 295 1.71 -17.34 33.08
C SER A 295 2.14 -17.95 34.41
N ASN A 296 3.45 -18.13 34.61
CA ASN A 296 3.98 -18.66 35.87
C ASN A 296 3.76 -17.69 37.04
N GLU A 297 3.96 -16.39 36.82
CA GLU A 297 3.72 -15.35 37.84
C GLU A 297 2.23 -15.27 38.22
N VAL A 298 1.33 -15.40 37.26
CA VAL A 298 -0.13 -15.44 37.51
C VAL A 298 -0.53 -16.68 38.31
N GLU A 299 0.06 -17.84 38.02
CA GLU A 299 -0.21 -19.08 38.76
C GLU A 299 0.29 -19.00 40.22
N GLN A 300 1.46 -18.39 40.44
CA GLN A 300 1.95 -18.08 41.78
C GLN A 300 1.06 -17.08 42.51
N ALA A 301 0.63 -16.02 41.85
CA ALA A 301 -0.29 -15.03 42.42
C ALA A 301 -1.63 -15.68 42.81
N ALA A 302 -2.17 -16.57 41.97
CA ALA A 302 -3.42 -17.29 42.27
C ALA A 302 -3.26 -18.18 43.50
N THR A 303 -2.11 -18.84 43.64
CA THR A 303 -1.79 -19.63 44.84
C THR A 303 -1.74 -18.74 46.08
N ALA A 304 -1.06 -17.60 46.01
CA ALA A 304 -0.97 -16.65 47.12
C ALA A 304 -2.34 -16.06 47.52
N VAL A 305 -3.21 -15.79 46.55
CA VAL A 305 -4.57 -15.29 46.83
C VAL A 305 -5.44 -16.35 47.49
N ASN A 306 -5.29 -17.63 47.10
CA ASN A 306 -5.97 -18.74 47.78
C ASN A 306 -5.49 -18.89 49.24
N GLU A 307 -4.18 -18.85 49.48
CA GLU A 307 -3.63 -18.87 50.84
C GLU A 307 -4.09 -17.67 51.68
N MET A 308 -4.11 -16.47 51.08
CA MET A 308 -4.62 -15.26 51.71
C MET A 308 -6.10 -15.38 52.08
N THR A 309 -6.93 -15.93 51.18
CA THR A 309 -8.37 -16.14 51.44
C THR A 309 -8.56 -17.07 52.63
N ALA A 310 -7.84 -18.19 52.67
CA ALA A 310 -7.90 -19.14 53.78
C ALA A 310 -7.47 -18.49 55.12
N ALA A 311 -6.39 -17.70 55.11
CA ALA A 311 -5.90 -16.99 56.29
C ALA A 311 -6.91 -15.93 56.79
N VAL A 312 -7.54 -15.17 55.87
CA VAL A 312 -8.55 -14.16 56.22
C VAL A 312 -9.79 -14.82 56.83
N GLU A 313 -10.26 -15.93 56.26
CA GLU A 313 -11.37 -16.69 56.85
C GLU A 313 -11.02 -17.23 58.25
N GLU A 314 -9.77 -17.63 58.48
CA GLU A 314 -9.30 -18.04 59.80
C GLU A 314 -9.30 -16.88 60.80
N VAL A 315 -8.86 -15.69 60.40
CA VAL A 315 -8.94 -14.47 61.22
C VAL A 315 -10.39 -14.13 61.57
N ALA A 316 -11.31 -14.21 60.61
CA ALA A 316 -12.73 -14.00 60.86
C ALA A 316 -13.30 -14.99 61.90
N ARG A 317 -13.00 -16.28 61.75
CA ARG A 317 -13.40 -17.32 62.71
C ARG A 317 -12.82 -17.07 64.11
N ASN A 318 -11.55 -16.69 64.18
CA ASN A 318 -10.89 -16.38 65.46
C ASN A 318 -11.50 -15.14 66.13
N ALA A 319 -11.87 -14.11 65.36
CA ALA A 319 -12.53 -12.92 65.89
C ALA A 319 -13.91 -13.26 66.49
N VAL A 320 -14.71 -14.08 65.80
CA VAL A 320 -16.01 -14.57 66.30
C VAL A 320 -15.83 -15.39 67.58
N SER A 321 -14.92 -16.37 67.58
CA SER A 321 -14.65 -17.19 68.76
C SER A 321 -14.14 -16.36 69.95
N THR A 322 -13.31 -15.35 69.69
CA THR A 322 -12.83 -14.43 70.74
C THR A 322 -13.96 -13.54 71.28
N SER A 323 -14.92 -13.13 70.43
CA SER A 323 -16.13 -12.41 70.85
C SER A 323 -17.00 -13.27 71.76
N GLU A 324 -17.23 -14.54 71.43
CA GLU A 324 -17.97 -15.50 72.27
C GLU A 324 -17.28 -15.69 73.63
N ALA A 325 -15.97 -15.93 73.64
CA ALA A 325 -15.19 -16.07 74.87
C ALA A 325 -15.20 -14.78 75.72
N SER A 326 -15.15 -13.62 75.08
CA SER A 326 -15.27 -12.32 75.74
C SER A 326 -16.65 -12.17 76.39
N SER A 327 -17.73 -12.54 75.70
CA SER A 327 -19.09 -12.50 76.25
C SER A 327 -19.24 -13.40 77.48
N ALA A 328 -18.70 -14.62 77.44
CA ALA A 328 -18.71 -15.52 78.61
C ALA A 328 -17.89 -14.97 79.78
N THR A 329 -16.79 -14.28 79.50
CA THR A 329 -15.96 -13.64 80.52
C THR A 329 -16.65 -12.41 81.13
N ASP A 330 -17.40 -11.62 80.34
CA ASP A 330 -18.21 -10.49 80.85
C ASP A 330 -19.26 -10.99 81.85
N GLU A 331 -19.97 -12.07 81.51
CA GLU A 331 -20.98 -12.68 82.38
C GLU A 331 -20.36 -13.14 83.71
N THR A 332 -19.21 -13.82 83.63
CA THR A 332 -18.48 -14.29 84.82
C THR A 332 -18.00 -13.12 85.69
N ALA A 333 -17.47 -12.06 85.08
CA ALA A 333 -17.01 -10.87 85.80
C ALA A 333 -18.18 -10.11 86.46
N ARG A 334 -19.34 -10.02 85.79
CA ARG A 334 -20.57 -9.45 86.37
C ARG A 334 -21.08 -10.27 87.55
N HIS A 335 -21.06 -11.59 87.44
CA HIS A 335 -21.43 -12.48 88.55
C HIS A 335 -20.47 -12.30 89.73
N GLY A 336 -19.16 -12.28 89.47
CA GLY A 336 -18.15 -12.01 90.49
C GLY A 336 -18.36 -10.66 91.18
N ARG A 337 -18.72 -9.62 90.42
CA ARG A 337 -19.00 -8.28 90.97
C ARG A 337 -20.22 -8.29 91.88
N ALA A 338 -21.28 -9.00 91.50
CA ALA A 338 -22.48 -9.15 92.33
C ALA A 338 -22.15 -9.84 93.67
N GLN A 339 -21.33 -10.89 93.64
CA GLN A 339 -20.90 -11.61 94.84
C GLN A 339 -20.00 -10.76 95.76
N VAL A 340 -19.12 -9.94 95.18
CA VAL A 340 -18.34 -8.95 95.94
C VAL A 340 -19.26 -7.91 96.58
N GLN A 341 -20.30 -7.44 95.88
CA GLN A 341 -21.27 -6.49 96.42
C GLN A 341 -22.02 -7.08 97.63
N GLU A 342 -22.44 -8.33 97.56
CA GLU A 342 -23.05 -9.06 98.69
C GLU A 342 -22.08 -9.20 99.87
N THR A 343 -20.79 -9.41 99.58
CA THR A 343 -19.73 -9.47 100.59
C THR A 343 -19.53 -8.12 101.28
N VAL A 344 -19.54 -7.01 100.51
CA VAL A 344 -19.47 -5.63 101.03
C VAL A 344 -20.64 -5.36 101.99
N GLU A 345 -21.86 -5.74 101.60
CA GLU A 345 -23.06 -5.57 102.45
C GLU A 345 -22.96 -6.41 103.74
N SER A 346 -22.54 -7.67 103.63
CA SER A 346 -22.36 -8.56 104.78
C SER A 346 -21.28 -8.08 105.77
N ILE A 347 -20.15 -7.58 105.25
CA ILE A 347 -19.08 -7.01 106.10
C ILE A 347 -19.53 -5.69 106.73
N GLY A 348 -20.32 -4.89 106.02
CA GLY A 348 -20.93 -3.68 106.58
C GLY A 348 -21.81 -3.98 107.79
N LEU A 349 -22.70 -4.97 107.67
CA LEU A 349 -23.54 -5.45 108.79
C LEU A 349 -22.68 -6.01 109.94
N LEU A 350 -21.64 -6.78 109.64
CA LEU A 350 -20.72 -7.31 110.64
C LEU A 350 -20.00 -6.18 111.40
N ALA A 351 -19.52 -5.14 110.71
CA ALA A 351 -18.87 -3.99 111.34
C ALA A 351 -19.81 -3.23 112.28
N GLU A 352 -21.08 -3.08 111.88
CA GLU A 352 -22.13 -2.49 112.72
C GLU A 352 -22.40 -3.34 113.97
N ASP A 353 -22.54 -4.66 113.82
CA ASP A 353 -22.75 -5.59 114.94
C ASP A 353 -21.57 -5.61 115.92
N VAL A 354 -20.33 -5.61 115.42
CA VAL A 354 -19.13 -5.52 116.27
C VAL A 354 -19.10 -4.19 117.02
N THR A 355 -19.44 -3.08 116.35
CA THR A 355 -19.51 -1.75 116.98
C THR A 355 -20.57 -1.70 118.08
N ARG A 356 -21.76 -2.24 117.82
CA ARG A 356 -22.85 -2.34 118.79
C ARG A 356 -22.46 -3.21 119.99
N THR A 357 -21.82 -4.35 119.75
CA THR A 357 -21.37 -5.25 120.81
C THR A 357 -20.25 -4.61 121.65
N CYS A 358 -19.33 -3.88 121.02
CA CYS A 358 -18.30 -3.10 121.71
C CYS A 358 -18.91 -2.13 122.72
N GLY A 359 -19.95 -1.39 122.33
CA GLY A 359 -20.66 -0.48 123.25
C GLY A 359 -21.35 -1.19 124.42
N GLN A 360 -21.93 -2.38 124.19
CA GLN A 360 -22.53 -3.18 125.27
C GLN A 360 -21.48 -3.68 126.28
N VAL A 361 -20.32 -4.11 125.80
CA VAL A 361 -19.21 -4.56 126.65
C VAL A 361 -18.54 -3.38 127.38
N GLU A 362 -18.43 -2.22 126.75
CA GLU A 362 -17.96 -0.99 127.42
C GLU A 362 -18.90 -0.55 128.55
N ASN A 363 -20.23 -0.66 128.35
CA ASN A 363 -21.22 -0.44 129.41
C ASN A 363 -21.04 -1.44 130.57
N LEU A 364 -20.87 -2.73 130.26
CA LEU A 364 -20.60 -3.76 131.27
C LEU A 364 -19.31 -3.47 132.04
N ALA A 365 -18.25 -3.01 131.38
CA ALA A 365 -17.01 -2.60 132.05
C ALA A 365 -17.26 -1.43 133.04
N GLY A 366 -18.15 -0.50 132.68
CA GLY A 366 -18.61 0.57 133.56
C GLY A 366 -19.37 0.05 134.77
N ASP A 367 -20.32 -0.87 134.57
CA ASP A 367 -21.10 -1.47 135.64
C ASP A 367 -20.23 -2.27 136.62
N VAL A 368 -19.25 -3.02 136.10
CA VAL A 368 -18.27 -3.78 136.90
C VAL A 368 -17.42 -2.85 137.77
N ARG A 369 -16.97 -1.71 137.22
CA ARG A 369 -16.27 -0.67 138.00
C ARG A 369 -17.14 -0.07 139.11
N ASN A 370 -18.42 0.18 138.83
CA ASN A 370 -19.37 0.66 139.84
C ASN A 370 -19.56 -0.38 140.96
N ILE A 371 -19.65 -1.67 140.63
CA ILE A 371 -19.73 -2.75 141.63
C ILE A 371 -18.45 -2.78 142.48
N GLY A 372 -17.27 -2.62 141.88
CA GLY A 372 -16.01 -2.50 142.61
C GLY A 372 -16.03 -1.38 143.66
N GLN A 373 -16.56 -0.20 143.31
CA GLN A 373 -16.73 0.91 144.25
C GLN A 373 -17.69 0.58 145.40
N VAL A 374 -18.79 -0.11 145.12
CA VAL A 374 -19.75 -0.55 146.16
C VAL A 374 -19.10 -1.57 147.10
N LEU A 375 -18.31 -2.49 146.58
CA LEU A 375 -17.58 -3.48 147.40
C LEU A 375 -16.56 -2.83 148.32
N GLU A 376 -15.87 -1.78 147.87
CA GLU A 376 -14.96 -1.01 148.73
C GLU A 376 -15.69 -0.39 149.93
N VAL A 377 -16.90 0.16 149.69
CA VAL A 377 -17.76 0.69 150.77
C VAL A 377 -18.21 -0.42 151.72
N ILE A 378 -18.61 -1.59 151.21
CA ILE A 378 -19.03 -2.73 152.04
C ILE A 378 -17.85 -3.24 152.88
N ARG A 379 -16.65 -3.33 152.30
CA ARG A 379 -15.42 -3.71 153.00
C ARG A 379 -15.10 -2.72 154.13
N SER A 380 -15.20 -1.42 153.84
CA SER A 380 -15.04 -0.36 154.84
C SER A 380 -16.06 -0.46 155.98
N ILE A 381 -17.33 -0.73 155.66
CA ILE A 381 -18.39 -0.94 156.66
C ILE A 381 -18.11 -2.21 157.49
N ALA A 382 -17.69 -3.31 156.86
CA ALA A 382 -17.36 -4.55 157.56
C ALA A 382 -16.17 -4.34 158.51
N GLU A 383 -15.16 -3.60 158.10
CA GLU A 383 -14.00 -3.26 158.94
C GLU A 383 -14.37 -2.34 160.11
N GLN A 384 -15.21 -1.33 159.86
CA GLN A 384 -15.79 -0.50 160.93
C GLN A 384 -16.66 -1.32 161.89
N THR A 385 -17.45 -2.26 161.37
CA THR A 385 -18.31 -3.13 162.18
C THR A 385 -17.47 -4.09 163.03
N ASN A 386 -16.37 -4.61 162.48
CA ASN A 386 -15.41 -5.44 163.21
C ASN A 386 -14.74 -4.66 164.36
N LEU A 387 -14.38 -3.39 164.12
CA LEU A 387 -13.84 -2.48 165.15
C LEU A 387 -14.87 -2.13 166.24
N LEU A 388 -16.11 -1.84 165.84
CA LEU A 388 -17.22 -1.59 166.77
C LEU A 388 -17.53 -2.82 167.63
N ALA A 389 -17.57 -4.00 167.02
CA ALA A 389 -17.78 -5.27 167.70
C ALA A 389 -16.63 -5.59 168.67
N LEU A 390 -15.38 -5.32 168.30
CA LEU A 390 -14.23 -5.47 169.19
C LEU A 390 -14.34 -4.54 170.41
N ASN A 391 -14.71 -3.28 170.21
CA ASN A 391 -14.94 -2.34 171.32
C ASN A 391 -16.09 -2.80 172.24
N ALA A 392 -17.17 -3.33 171.67
CA ALA A 392 -18.29 -3.89 172.42
C ALA A 392 -17.90 -5.16 173.21
N ALA A 393 -17.08 -6.05 172.63
CA ALA A 393 -16.57 -7.25 173.30
C ALA A 393 -15.65 -6.89 174.48
N ILE A 394 -14.79 -5.87 174.31
CA ILE A 394 -13.94 -5.33 175.39
C ILE A 394 -14.79 -4.80 176.54
N GLU A 395 -15.81 -3.99 176.26
CA GLU A 395 -16.65 -3.40 177.30
C GLU A 395 -17.58 -4.43 177.97
N ALA A 396 -18.03 -5.45 177.23
CA ALA A 396 -18.77 -6.59 177.78
C ALA A 396 -17.91 -7.46 178.72
N ALA A 397 -16.62 -7.67 178.41
CA ALA A 397 -15.67 -8.32 179.32
C ALA A 397 -15.43 -7.49 180.58
N ARG A 398 -15.51 -6.16 180.48
CA ARG A 398 -15.36 -5.21 181.58
C ARG A 398 -16.53 -5.22 182.57
N ALA A 399 -17.74 -5.55 182.10
CA ALA A 399 -18.96 -5.66 182.90
C ALA A 399 -19.10 -7.00 183.67
N GLY A 400 -18.11 -7.91 183.57
CA GLY A 400 -18.09 -9.17 184.32
C GLY A 400 -19.30 -10.07 184.06
N ASP A 401 -19.84 -10.72 185.09
CA ASP A 401 -20.92 -11.72 184.98
C ASP A 401 -22.22 -11.16 184.36
N ALA A 402 -22.47 -9.84 184.45
CA ALA A 402 -23.64 -9.20 183.82
C ALA A 402 -23.48 -9.00 182.30
N GLY A 403 -22.24 -8.95 181.79
CA GLY A 403 -21.92 -8.69 180.38
C GLY A 403 -21.83 -9.94 179.51
N ARG A 404 -21.95 -11.14 180.09
CA ARG A 404 -21.68 -12.41 179.40
C ARG A 404 -22.55 -12.66 178.17
N GLY A 405 -23.82 -12.24 178.19
CA GLY A 405 -24.71 -12.30 177.02
C GLY A 405 -24.31 -11.32 175.91
N PHE A 406 -23.85 -10.12 176.28
CA PHE A 406 -23.37 -9.11 175.32
C PHE A 406 -22.03 -9.48 174.69
N ALA A 407 -21.13 -10.12 175.45
CA ALA A 407 -19.85 -10.60 174.92
C ALA A 407 -20.05 -11.64 173.80
N VAL A 408 -20.98 -12.58 173.98
CA VAL A 408 -21.31 -13.58 172.95
C VAL A 408 -21.87 -12.91 171.69
N VAL A 409 -22.74 -11.92 171.83
CA VAL A 409 -23.28 -11.18 170.67
C VAL A 409 -22.19 -10.37 169.97
N ALA A 410 -21.28 -9.73 170.73
CA ALA A 410 -20.19 -8.95 170.15
C ALA A 410 -19.19 -9.84 169.39
N ASP A 411 -18.84 -11.02 169.93
CA ASP A 411 -18.00 -11.99 169.22
C ASP A 411 -18.69 -12.56 167.96
N GLU A 412 -20.01 -12.77 168.00
CA GLU A 412 -20.79 -13.20 166.83
C GLU A 412 -20.83 -12.10 165.74
N VAL A 413 -21.03 -10.84 166.12
CA VAL A 413 -20.97 -9.69 165.19
C VAL A 413 -19.56 -9.53 164.61
N ARG A 414 -18.52 -9.76 165.42
CA ARG A 414 -17.12 -9.72 164.97
C ARG A 414 -16.82 -10.85 163.97
N ALA A 415 -17.27 -12.07 164.25
CA ALA A 415 -17.16 -13.20 163.34
C ALA A 415 -17.93 -12.96 162.03
N LEU A 416 -19.12 -12.35 162.11
CA LEU A 416 -19.90 -11.96 160.94
C LEU A 416 -19.20 -10.87 160.12
N ALA A 417 -18.65 -9.84 160.76
CA ALA A 417 -17.89 -8.78 160.11
C ALA A 417 -16.64 -9.31 159.40
N HIS A 418 -15.90 -10.23 160.04
CA HIS A 418 -14.76 -10.92 159.43
C HIS A 418 -15.19 -11.78 158.23
N ARG A 419 -16.30 -12.54 158.33
CA ARG A 419 -16.85 -13.30 157.19
C ARG A 419 -17.30 -12.39 156.06
N THR A 420 -17.88 -11.23 156.35
CA THR A 420 -18.25 -10.22 155.35
C THR A 420 -17.00 -9.67 154.66
N GLN A 421 -15.95 -9.34 155.40
CA GLN A 421 -14.69 -8.83 154.85
C GLN A 421 -14.00 -9.86 153.94
N GLN A 422 -13.95 -11.12 154.36
CA GLN A 422 -13.43 -12.22 153.53
C GLN A 422 -14.27 -12.42 152.27
N SER A 423 -15.61 -12.43 152.39
CA SER A 423 -16.51 -12.58 151.23
C SER A 423 -16.39 -11.40 150.26
N THR A 424 -16.25 -10.16 150.76
CA THR A 424 -16.00 -9.00 149.89
C THR A 424 -14.68 -9.10 149.16
N GLN A 425 -13.63 -9.65 149.78
CA GLN A 425 -12.33 -9.84 149.14
C GLN A 425 -12.37 -10.92 148.05
N GLU A 426 -13.12 -12.00 148.28
CA GLU A 426 -13.37 -13.03 147.26
C GLU A 426 -14.19 -12.46 146.07
N ILE A 427 -15.20 -11.62 146.33
CA ILE A 427 -15.96 -10.95 145.27
C ILE A 427 -15.11 -9.89 144.56
N GLU A 428 -14.26 -9.14 145.26
CA GLU A 428 -13.31 -8.17 144.68
C GLU A 428 -12.37 -8.86 143.69
N ALA A 429 -11.84 -10.04 144.03
CA ALA A 429 -11.03 -10.84 143.11
C ALA A 429 -11.81 -11.34 141.88
N MET A 430 -13.08 -11.74 142.04
CA MET A 430 -13.95 -12.11 140.92
C MET A 430 -14.26 -10.91 140.02
N ILE A 431 -14.55 -9.75 140.61
CA ILE A 431 -14.82 -8.50 139.89
C ILE A 431 -13.57 -8.03 139.14
N GLY A 432 -12.38 -8.11 139.74
CA GLY A 432 -11.13 -7.83 139.04
C GLY A 432 -10.87 -8.76 137.86
N SER A 433 -11.24 -10.04 137.99
CA SER A 433 -11.16 -11.00 136.87
C SER A 433 -12.17 -10.68 135.76
N ILE A 434 -13.38 -10.25 136.12
CA ILE A 434 -14.41 -9.82 135.16
C ILE A 434 -13.97 -8.51 134.48
N GLU A 435 -13.43 -7.54 135.22
CA GLU A 435 -12.91 -6.27 134.68
C GLU A 435 -11.82 -6.55 133.64
N GLN A 436 -10.82 -7.36 134.00
CA GLN A 436 -9.75 -7.76 133.07
C GLN A 436 -10.29 -8.50 131.84
N GLY A 437 -11.25 -9.41 132.02
CA GLY A 437 -11.92 -10.12 130.91
C GLY A 437 -12.70 -9.17 129.99
N THR A 438 -13.34 -8.16 130.55
CA THR A 438 -14.13 -7.17 129.82
C THR A 438 -13.23 -6.22 129.04
N GLU A 439 -12.12 -5.76 129.63
CA GLU A 439 -11.08 -4.98 128.92
C GLU A 439 -10.48 -5.77 127.75
N GLY A 440 -10.17 -7.06 127.96
CA GLY A 440 -9.71 -7.96 126.91
C GLY A 440 -10.73 -8.11 125.78
N ALA A 441 -12.01 -8.22 126.11
CA ALA A 441 -13.09 -8.29 125.13
C ALA A 441 -13.25 -6.99 124.32
N VAL A 442 -13.17 -5.81 124.96
CA VAL A 442 -13.18 -4.51 124.26
C VAL A 442 -11.99 -4.40 123.30
N ALA A 443 -10.78 -4.78 123.74
CA ALA A 443 -9.60 -4.76 122.87
C ALA A 443 -9.75 -5.68 121.65
N ALA A 444 -10.28 -6.89 121.85
CA ALA A 444 -10.55 -7.85 120.77
C ALA A 444 -11.63 -7.33 119.79
N MET A 445 -12.68 -6.65 120.30
CA MET A 445 -13.72 -6.05 119.47
C MET A 445 -13.19 -4.86 118.65
N ARG A 446 -12.35 -3.99 119.23
CA ARG A 446 -11.70 -2.91 118.48
C ARG A 446 -10.81 -3.45 117.35
N ASN A 447 -10.04 -4.51 117.62
CA ASN A 447 -9.24 -5.17 116.59
C ASN A 447 -10.13 -5.77 115.49
N SER A 448 -11.22 -6.46 115.88
CA SER A 448 -12.17 -7.06 114.94
C SER A 448 -12.85 -5.99 114.06
N ASN A 449 -13.20 -4.83 114.62
CA ASN A 449 -13.77 -3.72 113.87
C ASN A 449 -12.77 -3.13 112.86
N ALA A 450 -11.51 -2.96 113.26
CA ALA A 450 -10.45 -2.50 112.36
C ALA A 450 -10.20 -3.50 111.22
N ARG A 451 -10.23 -4.81 111.51
CA ARG A 451 -10.12 -5.86 110.50
C ARG A 451 -11.33 -5.88 109.55
N ALA A 452 -12.54 -5.68 110.06
CA ALA A 452 -13.75 -5.59 109.23
C ALA A 452 -13.65 -4.42 108.24
N HIS A 453 -13.23 -3.23 108.71
CA HIS A 453 -13.01 -2.06 107.84
C HIS A 453 -11.95 -2.31 106.77
N SER A 454 -10.80 -2.88 107.13
CA SER A 454 -9.76 -3.23 106.14
C SER A 454 -10.26 -4.26 105.12
N THR A 455 -11.06 -5.24 105.55
CA THR A 455 -11.66 -6.23 104.64
C THR A 455 -12.69 -5.57 103.71
N LEU A 456 -13.45 -4.58 104.20
CA LEU A 456 -14.38 -3.79 103.41
C LEU A 456 -13.65 -2.99 102.32
N GLU A 457 -12.54 -2.34 102.64
CA GLU A 457 -11.71 -1.62 101.65
C GLU A 457 -11.21 -2.55 100.54
N VAL A 458 -10.72 -3.74 100.90
CA VAL A 458 -10.25 -4.74 99.93
C VAL A 458 -11.40 -5.26 99.05
N ALA A 459 -12.59 -5.48 99.64
CA ALA A 459 -13.76 -5.90 98.89
C ALA A 459 -14.21 -4.82 97.89
N LEU A 460 -14.25 -3.54 98.29
CA LEU A 460 -14.56 -2.43 97.40
C LEU A 460 -13.55 -2.30 96.25
N ALA A 461 -12.26 -2.41 96.55
CA ALA A 461 -11.20 -2.39 95.54
C ALA A 461 -11.33 -3.57 94.55
N SER A 462 -11.71 -4.76 95.04
CA SER A 462 -11.97 -5.94 94.20
C SER A 462 -13.19 -5.72 93.28
N GLY A 463 -14.25 -5.08 93.79
CA GLY A 463 -15.43 -4.73 93.01
C GLY A 463 -15.12 -3.73 91.89
N GLN A 464 -14.26 -2.76 92.16
CA GLN A 464 -13.77 -1.79 91.17
C GLN A 464 -12.92 -2.48 90.08
N ALA A 465 -12.01 -3.38 90.46
CA ALA A 465 -11.21 -4.13 89.50
C ALA A 465 -12.08 -4.99 88.57
N LEU A 466 -13.14 -5.62 89.10
CA LEU A 466 -14.11 -6.35 88.28
C LEU A 466 -14.89 -5.44 87.32
N ALA A 467 -15.21 -4.20 87.73
CA ALA A 467 -15.85 -3.23 86.85
C ALA A 467 -14.92 -2.83 85.68
N GLU A 468 -13.64 -2.59 85.95
CA GLU A 468 -12.63 -2.30 84.91
C GLU A 468 -12.45 -3.49 83.95
N ILE A 469 -12.46 -4.72 84.47
CA ILE A 469 -12.44 -5.94 83.65
C ILE A 469 -13.66 -6.00 82.72
N THR A 470 -14.88 -5.77 83.21
CA THR A 470 -16.09 -5.76 82.36
C THR A 470 -16.01 -4.71 81.26
N GLN A 471 -15.46 -3.52 81.55
CA GLN A 471 -15.29 -2.46 80.56
C GLN A 471 -14.24 -2.82 79.50
N ALA A 472 -13.12 -3.44 79.90
CA ALA A 472 -12.10 -3.92 78.97
C ALA A 472 -12.62 -5.03 78.06
N ILE A 473 -13.41 -5.98 78.61
CA ILE A 473 -14.03 -7.06 77.85
C ILE A 473 -15.03 -6.52 76.81
N ALA A 474 -15.84 -5.53 77.19
CA ALA A 474 -16.76 -4.88 76.25
C ALA A 474 -16.01 -4.27 75.05
N ALA A 475 -14.88 -3.60 75.30
CA ALA A 475 -14.04 -3.04 74.24
C ALA A 475 -13.37 -4.12 73.37
N ILE A 476 -12.99 -5.27 73.93
CA ILE A 476 -12.49 -6.42 73.17
C ILE A 476 -13.58 -6.96 72.24
N ASN A 477 -14.79 -7.11 72.75
CA ASN A 477 -15.93 -7.61 71.96
C ASN A 477 -16.24 -6.69 70.77
N GLU A 478 -16.31 -5.37 71.01
CA GLU A 478 -16.51 -4.38 69.95
C GLU A 478 -15.41 -4.45 68.88
N ARG A 479 -14.14 -4.56 69.28
CA ARG A 479 -13.02 -4.70 68.33
C ARG A 479 -13.10 -5.99 67.52
N ASN A 480 -13.51 -7.10 68.14
CA ASN A 480 -13.66 -8.36 67.42
C ASN A 480 -14.75 -8.31 66.35
N LEU A 481 -15.85 -7.59 66.59
CA LEU A 481 -16.88 -7.36 65.57
C LEU A 481 -16.32 -6.58 64.37
N VAL A 482 -15.49 -5.56 64.63
CA VAL A 482 -14.81 -4.81 63.56
C VAL A 482 -13.81 -5.69 62.80
N ILE A 483 -13.04 -6.53 63.50
CA ILE A 483 -12.10 -7.48 62.87
C ILE A 483 -12.85 -8.48 61.99
N ALA A 484 -13.96 -9.04 62.47
CA ALA A 484 -14.78 -9.97 61.70
C ALA A 484 -15.32 -9.31 60.42
N SER A 485 -15.90 -8.12 60.52
CA SER A 485 -16.41 -7.34 59.38
C SER A 485 -15.30 -7.00 58.37
N ALA A 486 -14.15 -6.51 58.84
CA ALA A 486 -13.01 -6.21 57.98
C ALA A 486 -12.45 -7.46 57.29
N SER A 487 -12.48 -8.61 57.96
CA SER A 487 -12.05 -9.89 57.38
C SER A 487 -13.04 -10.36 56.29
N GLU A 488 -14.35 -10.19 56.48
CA GLU A 488 -15.34 -10.47 55.42
C GLU A 488 -15.13 -9.59 54.18
N GLU A 489 -14.84 -8.31 54.37
CA GLU A 489 -14.51 -7.38 53.28
C GLU A 489 -13.22 -7.81 52.55
N GLN A 490 -12.16 -8.15 53.30
CA GLN A 490 -10.91 -8.68 52.72
C GLN A 490 -11.13 -9.98 51.95
N ALA A 491 -11.98 -10.89 52.44
CA ALA A 491 -12.31 -12.14 51.73
C ALA A 491 -13.11 -11.87 50.45
N SER A 492 -13.93 -10.82 50.42
CA SER A 492 -14.58 -10.36 49.18
C SER A 492 -13.58 -9.84 48.16
N VAL A 493 -12.65 -8.98 48.59
CA VAL A 493 -11.59 -8.44 47.73
C VAL A 493 -10.68 -9.55 47.21
N ALA A 494 -10.31 -10.53 48.04
CA ALA A 494 -9.50 -11.67 47.62
C ALA A 494 -10.16 -12.48 46.49
N ARG A 495 -11.47 -12.74 46.60
CA ARG A 495 -12.24 -13.42 45.54
C ARG A 495 -12.33 -12.61 44.25
N GLU A 496 -12.38 -11.28 44.34
CA GLU A 496 -12.34 -10.41 43.17
C GLU A 496 -10.97 -10.44 42.49
N VAL A 497 -9.88 -10.42 43.27
CA VAL A 497 -8.51 -10.56 42.76
C VAL A 497 -8.32 -11.92 42.09
N ASP A 498 -8.81 -13.01 42.68
CA ASP A 498 -8.77 -14.35 42.08
C ASP A 498 -9.45 -14.38 40.71
N ARG A 499 -10.66 -13.80 40.60
CA ARG A 499 -11.36 -13.66 39.32
C ARG A 499 -10.58 -12.84 38.29
N ASN A 500 -9.92 -11.77 38.72
CA ASN A 500 -9.08 -10.95 37.85
C ASN A 500 -7.84 -11.72 37.37
N LEU A 501 -7.24 -12.57 38.21
CA LEU A 501 -6.11 -13.43 37.82
C LEU A 501 -6.53 -14.46 36.76
N VAL A 502 -7.72 -15.04 36.88
CA VAL A 502 -8.28 -15.93 35.84
C VAL A 502 -8.43 -15.18 34.51
N ASN A 503 -8.99 -13.96 34.53
CA ASN A 503 -9.11 -13.14 33.31
C ASN A 503 -7.75 -12.80 32.69
N ILE A 504 -6.74 -12.49 33.51
CA ILE A 504 -5.37 -12.22 33.04
C ILE A 504 -4.79 -13.48 32.39
N ARG A 505 -4.97 -14.65 32.99
CA ARG A 505 -4.52 -15.92 32.43
C ARG A 505 -5.14 -16.19 31.05
N ASP A 506 -6.45 -16.00 30.92
CA ASP A 506 -7.15 -16.20 29.65
C ASP A 506 -6.66 -15.21 28.58
N LEU A 507 -6.42 -13.96 28.97
CA LEU A 507 -5.84 -12.93 28.08
C LEU A 507 -4.40 -13.28 27.66
N SER A 508 -3.58 -13.83 28.56
CA SER A 508 -2.24 -14.31 28.24
C SER A 508 -2.27 -15.47 27.23
N LEU A 509 -3.22 -16.42 27.37
CA LEU A 509 -3.42 -17.50 26.40
C LEU A 509 -3.83 -16.96 25.02
N GLN A 510 -4.76 -16.00 24.98
CA GLN A 510 -5.17 -15.36 23.73
C GLN A 510 -4.01 -14.59 23.07
N THR A 511 -3.22 -13.88 23.87
CA THR A 511 -2.04 -13.14 23.38
C THR A 511 -0.97 -14.10 22.85
N SER A 512 -0.78 -15.27 23.48
CA SER A 512 0.12 -16.32 23.01
C SER A 512 -0.32 -16.90 21.66
N ALA A 513 -1.61 -17.14 21.48
CA ALA A 513 -2.16 -17.54 20.18
C ALA A 513 -1.93 -16.46 19.11
N GLY A 514 -2.15 -15.19 19.45
CA GLY A 514 -1.88 -14.05 18.57
C GLY A 514 -0.40 -13.92 18.18
N ALA A 515 0.51 -14.09 19.14
CA ALA A 515 1.95 -14.12 18.89
C ALA A 515 2.32 -15.25 17.91
N ASN A 516 1.84 -16.47 18.13
CA ASN A 516 2.09 -17.58 17.20
C ASN A 516 1.59 -17.29 15.77
N GLN A 517 0.44 -16.63 15.63
CA GLN A 517 -0.09 -16.22 14.33
C GLN A 517 0.77 -15.13 13.66
N SER A 518 1.22 -14.13 14.42
CA SER A 518 2.16 -13.10 13.93
C SER A 518 3.49 -13.69 13.50
N ASN A 519 3.99 -14.70 14.21
CA ASN A 519 5.22 -15.40 13.86
C ASN A 519 5.08 -16.11 12.50
N ALA A 520 3.98 -16.86 12.31
CA ALA A 520 3.70 -17.52 11.04
C ALA A 520 3.54 -16.51 9.88
N ALA A 521 2.82 -15.41 10.10
CA ALA A 521 2.68 -14.36 9.10
C ALA A 521 4.01 -13.68 8.74
N SER A 522 4.89 -13.46 9.73
CA SER A 522 6.22 -12.90 9.50
C SER A 522 7.11 -13.83 8.66
N GLN A 523 7.04 -15.15 8.90
CA GLN A 523 7.71 -16.13 8.06
C GLN A 523 7.18 -16.12 6.62
N ASP A 524 5.87 -15.97 6.43
CA ASP A 524 5.26 -15.83 5.10
C ASP A 524 5.71 -14.56 4.38
N LEU A 525 5.75 -13.43 5.08
CA LEU A 525 6.24 -12.16 4.52
C LEU A 525 7.72 -12.24 4.14
N SER A 526 8.56 -12.85 4.98
CA SER A 526 9.98 -13.08 4.67
C SER A 526 10.14 -13.95 3.41
N ARG A 527 9.37 -15.06 3.30
CA ARG A 527 9.36 -15.88 2.09
C ARG A 527 8.90 -15.11 0.86
N LEU A 528 7.87 -14.29 0.97
CA LEU A 528 7.35 -13.47 -0.13
C LEU A 528 8.37 -12.41 -0.56
N ALA A 529 9.05 -11.77 0.38
CA ALA A 529 10.11 -10.80 0.12
C ALA A 529 11.29 -11.45 -0.63
N VAL A 530 11.73 -12.63 -0.21
CA VAL A 530 12.77 -13.40 -0.91
C VAL A 530 12.31 -13.82 -2.30
N ALA A 531 11.05 -14.26 -2.46
CA ALA A 531 10.49 -14.61 -3.76
C ALA A 531 10.40 -13.41 -4.72
N LEU A 532 9.98 -12.24 -4.23
CA LEU A 532 9.94 -10.98 -4.99
C LEU A 532 11.36 -10.56 -5.41
N ASN A 533 12.33 -10.62 -4.51
CA ASN A 533 13.73 -10.35 -4.84
C ASN A 533 14.25 -11.33 -5.92
N GLY A 534 13.90 -12.62 -5.81
CA GLY A 534 14.21 -13.62 -6.83
C GLY A 534 13.58 -13.32 -8.20
N LEU A 535 12.35 -12.80 -8.24
CA LEU A 535 11.69 -12.37 -9.48
C LEU A 535 12.38 -11.13 -10.09
N VAL A 536 12.81 -10.18 -9.26
CA VAL A 536 13.58 -9.01 -9.71
C VAL A 536 14.95 -9.41 -10.25
N ASN A 537 15.64 -10.34 -9.59
CA ASN A 537 16.95 -10.85 -10.02
C ASN A 537 16.93 -11.61 -11.35
N ARG A 538 15.74 -11.99 -11.85
CA ARG A 538 15.60 -12.54 -13.20
C ARG A 538 15.87 -11.50 -14.29
N PHE A 539 15.71 -10.22 -13.96
CA PHE A 539 16.07 -9.11 -14.83
C PHE A 539 17.52 -8.72 -14.57
N GLN A 540 18.31 -8.55 -15.64
CA GLN A 540 19.66 -8.01 -15.56
C GLN A 540 19.54 -6.49 -15.54
N VAL A 541 19.81 -5.88 -14.38
CA VAL A 541 19.64 -4.45 -14.09
C VAL A 541 21.00 -3.75 -14.00
#